data_AF-A0A967TLR9-F1
#
_entry.id   AF-A0A967TLR9-F1
#
_cell.length_a   1.000
_cell.length_b   1.000
_cell.length_c   1.000
_cell.angle_alpha   90.00
_cell.angle_beta   90.00
_cell.angle_gamma   90.00
#
_symmetry.space_group_name_H-M   'P 1'
#
loop_
_entity.id
_entity.type
_entity.pdbx_description
1 polymer ?
#
loop_
_entity_poly.entity_id
_entity_poly.type
_entity_poly.pdbx_seq_one_letter_code
_entity_poly.pdbx_strand_id
1 'polypeptide(L)' 'GLEVPKKPVAEYEVPAELEKRLQEDEAYREAFEALTPGRKKSYLLHFSGAKRADTRERRIEKCRARVLQGKGFN' A
#
# COMPACT_ATOMS: atom_id res chain seq x y z
N GLY A 1 -9.23 -2.67 24.42
CA GLY A 1 -8.26 -2.04 23.50
C GLY A 1 -9.05 -1.19 22.52
N LEU A 2 -8.61 0.05 22.24
CA LEU A 2 -9.35 0.97 21.38
C LEU A 2 -9.33 0.47 19.92
N GLU A 3 -10.42 -0.16 19.50
CA GLU A 3 -10.71 -0.41 18.09
C GLU A 3 -11.01 0.93 17.42
N VAL A 4 -10.00 1.49 16.76
CA VAL A 4 -10.17 2.72 15.97
C VAL A 4 -11.11 2.38 14.80
N PRO A 5 -12.28 3.02 14.65
CA PRO A 5 -13.14 2.80 13.50
C PRO A 5 -12.41 3.34 12.26
N LYS A 6 -11.85 2.41 11.48
CA LYS A 6 -11.07 2.70 10.28
C LYS A 6 -12.04 3.15 9.20
N LYS A 7 -11.90 4.39 8.72
CA LYS A 7 -12.53 4.80 7.45
C LYS A 7 -12.17 3.77 6.38
N PRO A 8 -13.12 3.31 5.56
CA PRO A 8 -12.85 2.30 4.55
C PRO A 8 -11.77 2.83 3.60
N VAL A 9 -10.80 1.97 3.30
CA VAL A 9 -9.71 2.25 2.35
C VAL A 9 -10.25 2.59 0.95
N ALA A 10 -11.53 2.28 0.70
CA ALA A 10 -12.29 2.59 -0.51
C ALA A 10 -12.36 4.09 -0.89
N GLU A 11 -12.05 5.03 0.01
CA GLU A 11 -11.93 6.45 -0.35
C GLU A 11 -10.62 6.80 -1.09
N TYR A 12 -9.64 5.89 -1.12
CA TYR A 12 -8.35 6.12 -1.77
C TYR A 12 -8.25 5.29 -3.04
N GLU A 13 -7.89 5.95 -4.13
CA GLU A 13 -7.63 5.31 -5.41
C GLU A 13 -6.51 4.28 -5.24
N VAL A 14 -6.87 2.99 -5.37
CA VAL A 14 -5.91 1.88 -5.37
C VAL A 14 -5.43 1.73 -6.81
N PRO A 15 -4.15 2.00 -7.11
CA PRO A 15 -3.65 1.86 -8.46
C PRO A 15 -3.63 0.39 -8.87
N ALA A 16 -4.01 0.10 -10.12
CA ALA A 16 -4.10 -1.26 -10.65
C ALA A 16 -2.77 -2.03 -10.50
N GLU A 17 -1.63 -1.34 -10.55
CA GLU A 17 -0.31 -1.94 -10.37
C GLU A 17 -0.09 -2.44 -8.94
N LEU A 18 -0.69 -1.77 -7.94
CA LEU A 18 -0.67 -2.27 -6.56
C LEU A 18 -1.58 -3.49 -6.42
N GLU A 19 -2.80 -3.45 -6.98
CA GLU A 19 -3.71 -4.60 -6.94
C GLU A 19 -3.08 -5.84 -7.56
N LYS A 20 -2.47 -5.69 -8.74
CA LYS A 20 -1.73 -6.76 -9.40
C LYS A 20 -0.63 -7.32 -8.49
N ARG A 21 0.13 -6.45 -7.82
CA ARG A 21 1.19 -6.88 -6.90
C ARG A 21 0.65 -7.63 -5.68
N LEU A 22 -0.51 -7.23 -5.15
CA LEU A 22 -1.18 -7.92 -4.05
C LEU A 22 -1.75 -9.27 -4.47
N GLN A 23 -2.12 -9.44 -5.74
CA GLN A 23 -2.57 -10.72 -6.30
C GLN A 23 -1.40 -11.67 -6.59
N GLU A 24 -0.28 -11.15 -7.08
CA GLU A 24 0.90 -11.95 -7.47
C GLU A 24 1.79 -12.36 -6.29
N ASP A 25 1.79 -11.59 -5.19
CA ASP A 25 2.69 -11.78 -4.06
C ASP A 25 1.91 -11.83 -2.73
N GLU A 26 1.57 -13.05 -2.31
CA GLU A 26 0.79 -13.30 -1.09
C GLU A 26 1.47 -12.75 0.18
N ALA A 27 2.79 -12.88 0.29
CA ALA A 27 3.54 -12.34 1.42
C ALA A 27 3.48 -10.80 1.46
N TYR A 28 3.56 -10.16 0.29
CA TYR A 28 3.38 -8.72 0.20
C TYR A 28 1.95 -8.29 0.54
N ARG A 29 0.94 -9.07 0.11
CA ARG A 29 -0.46 -8.83 0.46
C ARG A 29 -0.68 -8.88 1.96
N GLU A 30 -0.27 -9.95 2.62
CA GLU A 30 -0.42 -10.10 4.07
C GLU A 30 0.30 -8.98 4.83
N ALA A 31 1.53 -8.66 4.44
CA ALA A 31 2.29 -7.58 5.06
C ALA A 31 1.61 -6.21 4.86
N PHE A 32 1.11 -5.93 3.65
CA PHE A 32 0.38 -4.71 3.36
C PHE A 32 -0.92 -4.65 4.15
N GLU A 33 -1.66 -5.75 4.26
CA GLU A 33 -2.91 -5.84 5.00
C GLU A 33 -2.73 -5.71 6.52
N ALA A 34 -1.61 -6.18 7.06
CA ALA A 34 -1.23 -6.02 8.45
C ALA A 34 -0.86 -4.57 8.83
N LEU A 35 -0.59 -3.70 7.84
CA LEU A 35 -0.31 -2.29 8.10
C LEU A 35 -1.50 -1.58 8.76
N THR A 36 -1.18 -0.63 9.64
CA THR A 36 -2.20 0.28 10.18
C THR A 36 -2.80 1.16 9.06
N PRO A 37 -4.04 1.65 9.21
CA PRO A 37 -4.71 2.45 8.18
C PRO A 37 -3.91 3.66 7.74
N GLY A 38 -3.24 4.33 8.68
CA GLY A 38 -2.39 5.47 8.39
C GLY A 38 -1.20 5.09 7.49
N ARG A 39 -0.58 3.93 7.75
CA ARG A 39 0.50 3.40 6.91
C ARG A 39 -0.01 3.01 5.52
N LYS A 40 -1.12 2.29 5.43
CA LYS A 40 -1.78 1.95 4.15
C LYS A 40 -2.09 3.21 3.34
N LYS A 41 -2.72 4.21 3.98
CA LYS A 41 -3.05 5.49 3.37
C LYS A 41 -1.82 6.22 2.83
N SER A 42 -0.72 6.25 3.59
CA SER A 42 0.53 6.88 3.14
C SER A 42 1.10 6.21 1.90
N TYR A 43 1.05 4.88 1.81
CA TYR A 43 1.49 4.14 0.62
C TYR A 43 0.57 4.40 -0.57
N LEU A 44 -0.74 4.33 -0.37
CA LEU A 44 -1.72 4.61 -1.43
C LEU A 44 -1.52 6.01 -2.00
N LEU A 45 -1.36 7.03 -1.16
CA LEU A 45 -1.10 8.41 -1.60
C LEU A 45 0.24 8.53 -2.36
N HIS A 46 1.29 7.83 -1.89
CA HIS A 46 2.58 7.82 -2.58
C HIS A 46 2.49 7.16 -3.95
N PHE A 47 1.72 6.07 -4.09
CA PHE A 47 1.57 5.37 -5.37
C PHE A 47 0.64 6.13 -6.32
N SER A 48 -0.55 6.55 -5.87
CA SER A 48 -1.53 7.28 -6.70
C SER A 48 -1.03 8.66 -7.12
N GLY A 49 -0.10 9.27 -6.38
CA GLY A 49 0.55 10.51 -6.78
C GLY A 49 1.42 10.42 -8.05
N ALA A 50 1.68 9.23 -8.60
CA ALA A 50 2.37 9.07 -9.88
C ALA A 50 1.39 8.87 -11.04
N LYS A 51 1.45 9.77 -12.03
CA LYS A 51 0.58 9.75 -13.22
C LYS A 51 0.87 8.57 -14.16
N ARG A 52 2.13 8.14 -14.26
CA ARG A 52 2.54 7.07 -15.17
C ARG A 52 2.60 5.72 -14.46
N ALA A 53 2.10 4.69 -15.12
CA ALA A 53 2.08 3.30 -14.62
C ALA A 53 3.49 2.80 -14.23
N ASP A 54 4.48 3.00 -15.11
CA ASP A 54 5.87 2.61 -14.87
C ASP A 54 6.46 3.21 -13.59
N THR A 55 6.05 4.43 -13.25
CA THR A 55 6.48 5.11 -12.03
C THR A 55 5.77 4.53 -10.80
N ARG A 56 4.50 4.15 -10.92
CA ARG A 56 3.75 3.48 -9.85
C ARG A 56 4.38 2.14 -9.51
N GLU A 57 4.65 1.30 -10.52
CA GLU A 57 5.33 0.01 -10.33
C GLU A 57 6.68 0.18 -9.64
N ARG A 58 7.51 1.12 -10.12
CA ARG A 58 8.82 1.40 -9.51
C ARG A 58 8.71 1.85 -8.06
N ARG A 59 7.68 2.64 -7.70
CA ARG A 59 7.45 3.06 -6.31
C ARG A 59 7.02 1.89 -5.44
N ILE A 60 6.12 1.04 -5.93
CA ILE A 60 5.67 -0.18 -5.24
C ILE A 60 6.87 -1.09 -4.98
N GLU A 61 7.70 -1.34 -6.00
CA GLU A 61 8.89 -2.19 -5.88
C GLU A 61 9.87 -1.66 -4.84
N LYS A 62 10.19 -0.36 -4.89
CA LYS A 62 11.09 0.28 -3.92
C LYS A 62 10.54 0.22 -2.49
N CYS A 63 9.22 0.24 -2.33
CA CYS A 63 8.58 0.17 -1.02
C CYS A 63 8.40 -1.26 -0.52
N ARG A 64 8.59 -2.29 -1.37
CA ARG A 64 8.35 -3.69 -1.03
C ARG A 64 9.00 -4.12 0.27
N ALA A 65 10.31 -3.89 0.40
CA ALA A 65 11.05 -4.27 1.60
C ALA A 65 10.52 -3.59 2.88
N ARG A 66 10.04 -2.34 2.78
CA ARG A 66 9.48 -1.62 3.92
C ARG A 66 8.12 -2.17 4.33
N VAL A 67 7.25 -2.46 3.35
CA VAL A 67 5.95 -3.08 3.57
C VAL A 67 6.11 -4.44 4.24
N LEU A 68 7.02 -5.28 3.75
CA LEU A 68 7.33 -6.58 4.35
C LEU A 68 7.87 -6.47 5.79
N GLN A 69 8.55 -5.37 6.13
CA GLN A 69 8.99 -5.06 7.49
C GLN A 69 7.90 -4.40 8.35
N GLY A 70 6.67 -4.23 7.84
CA GLY A 70 5.57 -3.53 8.51
C GLY A 70 5.80 -2.03 8.70
N LYS A 71 6.79 -1.45 8.00
CA LYS A 71 7.17 -0.03 8.13
C LYS A 71 6.29 0.86 7.26
N GLY A 72 6.09 2.09 7.72
CA GLY A 72 5.46 3.14 6.92
C GLY A 72 6.39 3.67 5.83
N PHE A 73 5.84 4.53 4.97
CA PHE A 73 6.62 5.24 3.95
C PHE A 73 7.52 6.34 4.57
N ASN A 74 7.05 7.00 5.64
CA ASN A 74 7.78 7.98 6.43
C ASN A 74 8.39 7.35 7.69
#